data_AF-Q9GSC0-F1
#
_entry.id   AF-Q9GSC0-F1
#
_cell.length_a   1.000
_cell.length_b   1.000
_cell.length_c   1.000
_cell.angle_alpha   90.00
_cell.angle_beta   90.00
_cell.angle_gamma   90.00
#
_symmetry.space_group_name_H-M   'P 1'
#
loop_
_entity.id
_entity.type
_entity.pdbx_description
1 polymer ?
#
loop_
_entity_poly.entity_id
_entity_poly.type
_entity_poly.pdbx_seq_one_letter_code
_entity_poly.pdbx_strand_id
1 'polypeptide(L)'
;VNSKIKNIESNVNQHKKNYEIGIVEKINEIAKANKDQIESTQKLIIPTIKNLISPFKANDLEGIDTNKNLGKYNTEMNNIYEEFIKSYDLITHYLETVSKEPITYEQIKNKRITAQNELLTNIKNVNKAKSYLDDIEANEFDRIVTHFKNKLNDVNDKFTNEYSKVNKGFDNISNSINNVKKSTDENLLLNILNQTKEMYANIVSKKYYSYKYEAENIFINIPKLANSLNIQIKSSSGIDLFKNINIAILPYLDSQKKDTLTFIPSPEKTSETYTKISDSYNTLLDILKRSQELQKKEQQALNLIFENRLLHDKVQATNELKDTLSDLKNKKEQILNIVKLLLHKSNELNKLSCNSQNYDTILESSKCDKIKEKSNNYEKEKENLGINFDVKAMEEQFNNDIKDIEKLENNYKHSEKDNYNFSEENNNILQSKKKLKELT
;
A
#
# COMPACT_ATOMS: atom_id res chain seq x y z
N VAL A 1 -102.06 -5.74 -32.14
CA VAL A 1 -101.10 -6.65 -31.49
C VAL A 1 -99.77 -6.69 -32.25
N ASN A 2 -99.74 -6.92 -33.57
CA ASN A 2 -98.51 -6.97 -34.37
C ASN A 2 -97.61 -5.71 -34.36
N SER A 3 -98.17 -4.49 -34.27
CA SER A 3 -97.35 -3.27 -34.19
C SER A 3 -96.62 -3.12 -32.85
N LYS A 4 -97.22 -3.57 -31.74
CA LYS A 4 -96.60 -3.54 -30.42
C LYS A 4 -95.43 -4.53 -30.32
N ILE A 5 -95.57 -5.72 -30.91
CA ILE A 5 -94.51 -6.74 -30.95
C ILE A 5 -93.31 -6.24 -31.77
N LYS A 6 -93.52 -5.69 -32.97
CA LYS A 6 -92.45 -5.08 -33.78
C LYS A 6 -91.73 -3.95 -33.04
N ASN A 7 -92.46 -3.14 -32.28
CA ASN A 7 -91.87 -2.04 -31.51
C ASN A 7 -90.99 -2.56 -30.35
N ILE A 8 -91.43 -3.63 -29.68
CA ILE A 8 -90.64 -4.31 -28.64
C ILE A 8 -89.38 -4.92 -29.25
N GLU A 9 -89.47 -5.62 -30.38
CA GLU A 9 -88.31 -6.21 -31.07
C GLU A 9 -87.30 -5.15 -31.53
N SER A 10 -87.79 -4.03 -32.08
CA SER A 10 -86.95 -2.89 -32.46
C SER A 10 -86.22 -2.28 -31.26
N ASN A 11 -86.93 -2.05 -30.15
CA ASN A 11 -86.33 -1.54 -28.91
C ASN A 11 -85.30 -2.49 -28.32
N VAL A 12 -85.60 -3.80 -28.25
CA VAL A 12 -84.66 -4.82 -27.75
C VAL A 12 -83.41 -4.86 -28.62
N ASN A 13 -83.56 -4.79 -29.94
CA ASN A 13 -82.42 -4.76 -30.86
C ASN A 13 -81.58 -3.49 -30.66
N GLN A 14 -82.20 -2.32 -30.48
CA GLN A 14 -81.49 -1.08 -30.20
C GLN A 14 -80.72 -1.15 -28.87
N HIS A 15 -81.33 -1.68 -27.81
CA HIS A 15 -80.64 -1.87 -26.52
C HIS A 15 -79.45 -2.81 -26.63
N LYS A 16 -79.56 -3.91 -27.40
CA LYS A 16 -78.43 -4.81 -27.66
C LYS A 16 -77.28 -4.10 -28.38
N LYS A 17 -77.59 -3.28 -29.39
CA LYS A 17 -76.58 -2.47 -30.10
C LYS A 17 -75.91 -1.49 -29.14
N ASN A 18 -76.68 -0.74 -28.35
CA ASN A 18 -76.16 0.24 -27.41
C ASN A 18 -75.24 -0.41 -26.35
N TYR A 19 -75.60 -1.61 -25.86
CA TYR A 19 -74.77 -2.35 -24.92
C TYR A 19 -73.40 -2.71 -25.53
N GLU A 20 -73.40 -3.23 -26.76
CA GLU A 20 -72.16 -3.58 -27.46
C GLU A 20 -71.31 -2.34 -27.78
N ILE A 21 -71.93 -1.23 -28.22
CA ILE A 21 -71.24 0.05 -28.44
C ILE A 21 -70.61 0.55 -27.14
N GLY A 22 -71.34 0.50 -26.02
CA GLY A 22 -70.82 0.91 -24.71
C GLY A 22 -69.60 0.12 -24.26
N ILE A 23 -69.48 -1.16 -24.63
CA ILE A 23 -68.25 -1.94 -24.39
C ILE A 23 -67.09 -1.42 -25.24
N VAL A 24 -67.33 -1.11 -26.53
CA VAL A 24 -66.30 -0.54 -27.42
C VAL A 24 -65.84 0.83 -26.95
N GLU A 25 -66.76 1.68 -26.48
CA GLU A 25 -66.45 2.95 -25.82
C GLU A 25 -65.53 2.72 -24.61
N LYS A 26 -65.85 1.74 -23.76
CA LYS A 26 -65.04 1.44 -22.58
C LYS A 26 -63.65 0.92 -22.95
N ILE A 27 -63.53 0.09 -23.98
CA ILE A 27 -62.25 -0.37 -24.52
C ILE A 27 -61.40 0.83 -24.98
N ASN A 28 -62.00 1.78 -25.69
CA ASN A 28 -61.31 2.97 -26.17
C ASN A 28 -60.86 3.90 -25.02
N GLU A 29 -61.66 4.05 -23.97
CA GLU A 29 -61.25 4.79 -22.76
C GLU A 29 -59.98 4.18 -22.13
N ILE A 30 -59.93 2.85 -22.01
CA ILE A 30 -58.75 2.15 -21.47
C ILE A 30 -57.54 2.34 -22.40
N ALA A 31 -57.74 2.24 -23.72
CA ALA A 31 -56.68 2.43 -24.70
C ALA A 31 -56.08 3.85 -24.65
N LYS A 32 -56.91 4.88 -24.41
CA LYS A 32 -56.43 6.27 -24.19
C LYS A 32 -55.58 6.39 -22.93
N ALA A 33 -56.03 5.83 -21.81
CA ALA A 33 -55.24 5.84 -20.57
C ALA A 33 -53.89 5.10 -20.74
N ASN A 34 -53.89 4.00 -21.48
CA ASN A 34 -52.67 3.26 -21.82
C ASN A 34 -51.72 4.07 -22.71
N LYS A 35 -52.26 4.90 -23.62
CA LYS A 35 -51.46 5.78 -24.48
C LYS A 35 -50.71 6.82 -23.66
N ASP A 36 -51.39 7.48 -22.74
CA ASP A 36 -50.75 8.44 -21.83
C ASP A 36 -49.63 7.76 -21.01
N GLN A 37 -49.85 6.51 -20.58
CA GLN A 37 -48.88 5.74 -19.82
C GLN A 37 -47.63 5.38 -20.63
N ILE A 38 -47.77 4.88 -21.86
CA ILE A 38 -46.61 4.52 -22.68
C ILE A 38 -45.82 5.76 -23.10
N GLU A 39 -46.48 6.85 -23.48
CA GLU A 39 -45.83 8.12 -23.81
C GLU A 39 -45.07 8.71 -22.61
N SER A 40 -45.64 8.59 -21.39
CA SER A 40 -44.94 8.93 -20.16
C SER A 40 -43.71 8.06 -19.95
N THR A 41 -43.82 6.75 -20.21
CA THR A 41 -42.70 5.80 -20.05
C THR A 41 -41.55 6.14 -21.01
N GLN A 42 -41.84 6.50 -22.26
CA GLN A 42 -40.81 6.91 -23.21
C GLN A 42 -40.00 8.12 -22.72
N LYS A 43 -40.67 9.09 -22.09
CA LYS A 43 -40.02 10.31 -21.55
C LYS A 43 -39.12 10.01 -20.34
N LEU A 44 -39.20 8.83 -19.74
CA LEU A 44 -38.41 8.44 -18.57
C LEU A 44 -37.01 7.89 -18.90
N ILE A 45 -36.70 7.54 -20.15
CA ILE A 45 -35.38 7.00 -20.53
C ILE A 45 -34.23 7.91 -20.06
N ILE A 46 -34.31 9.20 -20.39
CA ILE A 46 -33.27 10.17 -20.01
C ILE A 46 -33.21 10.37 -18.49
N PRO A 47 -34.33 10.62 -17.78
CA PRO A 47 -34.37 10.64 -16.32
C PRO A 47 -33.75 9.42 -15.64
N THR A 48 -34.04 8.20 -16.11
CA THR A 48 -33.49 6.96 -15.55
C THR A 48 -31.97 6.94 -15.61
N ILE A 49 -31.39 7.25 -16.78
CA ILE A 49 -29.93 7.33 -16.94
C ILE A 49 -29.34 8.46 -16.07
N LYS A 50 -29.99 9.62 -16.03
CA LYS A 50 -29.54 10.77 -15.23
C LYS A 50 -29.55 10.49 -13.73
N ASN A 51 -30.56 9.78 -13.23
CA ASN A 51 -30.67 9.44 -11.81
C ASN A 51 -29.50 8.56 -11.36
N LEU A 52 -29.11 7.56 -12.17
CA LEU A 52 -27.94 6.70 -11.92
C LEU A 52 -26.64 7.48 -11.79
N ILE A 53 -26.43 8.49 -12.64
CA ILE A 53 -25.18 9.27 -12.67
C ILE A 53 -25.20 10.50 -11.75
N SER A 54 -26.37 10.91 -11.26
CA SER A 54 -26.54 12.11 -10.44
C SER A 54 -25.66 12.17 -9.16
N PRO A 55 -25.30 11.05 -8.50
CA PRO A 55 -24.45 11.12 -7.32
C PRO A 55 -23.00 11.53 -7.63
N PHE A 56 -22.56 11.38 -8.88
CA PHE A 56 -21.15 11.46 -9.26
C PHE A 56 -20.69 12.88 -9.60
N LYS A 57 -19.43 13.18 -9.26
CA LYS A 57 -18.72 14.35 -9.78
C LYS A 57 -18.18 14.04 -11.18
N ALA A 58 -17.91 15.08 -11.98
CA ALA A 58 -17.41 14.91 -13.35
C ALA A 58 -16.16 14.00 -13.44
N ASN A 59 -15.23 14.14 -12.48
CA ASN A 59 -14.00 13.33 -12.45
C ASN A 59 -14.27 11.86 -12.08
N ASP A 60 -15.34 11.56 -11.31
CA ASP A 60 -15.65 10.19 -10.90
C ASP A 60 -16.04 9.32 -12.12
N LEU A 61 -16.61 9.94 -13.17
CA LEU A 61 -17.07 9.28 -14.39
C LEU A 61 -16.09 9.46 -15.57
N GLU A 62 -14.85 9.84 -15.31
CA GLU A 62 -13.84 10.01 -16.37
C GLU A 62 -13.74 8.76 -17.25
N GLY A 63 -13.87 8.95 -18.57
CA GLY A 63 -13.86 7.86 -19.56
C GLY A 63 -15.21 7.17 -19.78
N ILE A 64 -16.28 7.57 -19.08
CA ILE A 64 -17.65 7.10 -19.33
C ILE A 64 -18.38 8.11 -20.22
N ASP A 65 -18.76 7.68 -21.42
CA ASP A 65 -19.77 8.39 -22.21
C ASP A 65 -21.16 8.08 -21.64
N THR A 66 -21.79 9.08 -21.02
CA THR A 66 -23.12 8.95 -20.39
C THR A 66 -24.25 8.74 -21.41
N ASN A 67 -24.04 9.09 -22.67
CA ASN A 67 -25.06 8.98 -23.73
C ASN A 67 -24.81 7.81 -24.69
N LYS A 68 -23.76 7.00 -24.46
CA LYS A 68 -23.30 5.93 -25.36
C LYS A 68 -24.42 5.05 -25.91
N ASN A 69 -25.36 4.66 -25.06
CA ASN A 69 -26.44 3.72 -25.42
C ASN A 69 -27.79 4.42 -25.69
N LEU A 70 -27.88 5.75 -25.53
CA LEU A 70 -29.16 6.48 -25.60
C LEU A 70 -29.87 6.29 -26.94
N GLY A 71 -29.12 6.30 -28.04
CA GLY A 71 -29.67 6.05 -29.39
C GLY A 71 -30.28 4.66 -29.53
N LYS A 72 -29.63 3.62 -28.96
CA LYS A 72 -30.15 2.24 -28.97
C LYS A 72 -31.44 2.13 -28.15
N TYR A 73 -31.46 2.74 -26.96
CA TYR A 73 -32.62 2.73 -26.08
C TYR A 73 -33.83 3.42 -26.68
N ASN A 74 -33.64 4.60 -27.30
CA ASN A 74 -34.72 5.31 -27.96
C ASN A 74 -35.28 4.53 -29.16
N THR A 75 -34.44 3.88 -29.95
CA THR A 75 -34.89 3.06 -31.09
C THR A 75 -35.77 1.90 -30.66
N GLU A 76 -35.36 1.14 -29.65
CA GLU A 76 -36.14 -0.02 -29.19
C GLU A 76 -37.45 0.41 -28.51
N MET A 77 -37.42 1.49 -27.71
CA MET A 77 -38.64 2.06 -27.13
C MET A 77 -39.61 2.56 -28.21
N ASN A 78 -39.09 3.16 -29.29
CA ASN A 78 -39.91 3.56 -30.43
C ASN A 78 -40.53 2.34 -31.12
N ASN A 79 -39.81 1.23 -31.28
CA ASN A 79 -40.37 0.00 -31.84
C ASN A 79 -41.57 -0.50 -31.02
N ILE A 80 -41.46 -0.52 -29.68
CA ILE A 80 -42.55 -0.91 -28.77
C ILE A 80 -43.75 0.04 -28.92
N TYR A 81 -43.49 1.34 -29.06
CA TYR A 81 -44.51 2.36 -29.23
C TYR A 81 -45.22 2.29 -30.60
N GLU A 82 -44.50 2.01 -31.68
CA GLU A 82 -45.09 1.80 -33.01
C GLU A 82 -46.01 0.56 -33.04
N GLU A 83 -45.64 -0.52 -32.35
CA GLU A 83 -46.51 -1.68 -32.14
C GLU A 83 -47.77 -1.30 -31.34
N PHE A 84 -47.63 -0.45 -30.33
CA PHE A 84 -48.74 0.07 -29.53
C PHE A 84 -49.70 0.94 -30.37
N ILE A 85 -49.18 1.90 -31.14
CA ILE A 85 -49.99 2.87 -31.90
C ILE A 85 -50.83 2.18 -32.96
N LYS A 86 -50.27 1.18 -33.66
CA LYS A 86 -51.06 0.37 -34.62
C LYS A 86 -52.31 -0.23 -33.99
N SER A 87 -52.18 -0.78 -32.79
CA SER A 87 -53.30 -1.39 -32.06
C SER A 87 -54.29 -0.33 -31.53
N TYR A 88 -53.77 0.80 -31.04
CA TYR A 88 -54.57 1.94 -30.59
C TYR A 88 -55.42 2.54 -31.72
N ASP A 89 -54.83 2.72 -32.91
CA ASP A 89 -55.51 3.27 -34.08
C ASP A 89 -56.64 2.34 -34.56
N LEU A 90 -56.43 1.01 -34.50
CA LEU A 90 -57.48 0.03 -34.80
C LEU A 90 -58.66 0.13 -33.83
N ILE A 91 -58.39 0.25 -32.52
CA ILE A 91 -59.44 0.44 -31.50
C ILE A 91 -60.25 1.71 -31.78
N THR A 92 -59.56 2.82 -32.04
CA THR A 92 -60.18 4.11 -32.36
C THR A 92 -61.06 4.00 -33.60
N HIS A 93 -60.55 3.38 -34.66
CA HIS A 93 -61.29 3.15 -35.91
C HIS A 93 -62.53 2.25 -35.71
N TYR A 94 -62.45 1.23 -34.86
CA TYR A 94 -63.60 0.38 -34.55
C TYR A 94 -64.68 1.13 -33.80
N LEU A 95 -64.33 2.02 -32.85
CA LEU A 95 -65.29 2.89 -32.19
C LEU A 95 -66.00 3.81 -33.18
N GLU A 96 -65.24 4.47 -34.06
CA GLU A 96 -65.81 5.33 -35.10
C GLU A 96 -66.76 4.58 -36.04
N THR A 97 -66.44 3.32 -36.35
CA THR A 97 -67.26 2.47 -37.21
C THR A 97 -68.58 2.09 -36.54
N VAL A 98 -68.54 1.66 -35.27
CA VAL A 98 -69.77 1.25 -34.56
C VAL A 98 -70.67 2.41 -34.17
N SER A 99 -70.16 3.64 -34.18
CA SER A 99 -70.89 4.86 -33.89
C SER A 99 -71.64 5.44 -35.11
N LYS A 100 -71.45 4.88 -36.32
CA LYS A 100 -72.09 5.33 -37.56
C LYS A 100 -73.27 4.43 -37.92
N GLU A 101 -74.42 5.03 -38.22
CA GLU A 101 -75.56 4.31 -38.82
C GLU A 101 -75.50 4.31 -40.36
N PRO A 102 -76.02 3.28 -41.05
CA PRO A 102 -76.63 2.06 -40.50
C PRO A 102 -75.59 0.98 -40.15
N ILE A 103 -75.73 0.36 -38.98
CA ILE A 103 -74.92 -0.80 -38.58
C ILE A 103 -75.78 -1.88 -37.91
N THR A 104 -75.48 -3.15 -38.19
CA THR A 104 -76.18 -4.31 -37.62
C THR A 104 -75.59 -4.74 -36.28
N TYR A 105 -76.37 -5.43 -35.45
CA TYR A 105 -75.89 -5.95 -34.16
C TYR A 105 -74.68 -6.89 -34.32
N GLU A 106 -74.71 -7.81 -35.28
CA GLU A 106 -73.59 -8.74 -35.50
C GLU A 106 -72.31 -8.03 -35.95
N GLN A 107 -72.42 -6.94 -36.74
CA GLN A 107 -71.26 -6.12 -37.09
C GLN A 107 -70.64 -5.44 -35.86
N ILE A 108 -71.47 -4.87 -34.97
CA ILE A 108 -70.98 -4.25 -33.72
C ILE A 108 -70.30 -5.30 -32.85
N LYS A 109 -70.95 -6.45 -32.65
CA LYS A 109 -70.43 -7.56 -31.84
C LYS A 109 -69.08 -8.05 -32.35
N ASN A 110 -68.94 -8.24 -33.66
CA ASN A 110 -67.67 -8.65 -34.26
C ASN A 110 -66.57 -7.59 -34.07
N LYS A 111 -66.89 -6.31 -34.30
CA LYS A 111 -65.96 -5.20 -34.06
C LYS A 111 -65.54 -5.10 -32.59
N ARG A 112 -66.48 -5.33 -31.66
CA ARG A 112 -66.20 -5.40 -30.22
C ARG A 112 -65.21 -6.51 -29.87
N ILE A 113 -65.39 -7.70 -30.43
CA ILE A 113 -64.45 -8.82 -30.22
C ILE A 113 -63.05 -8.47 -30.74
N THR A 114 -62.96 -7.88 -31.94
CA THR A 114 -61.67 -7.46 -32.50
C THR A 114 -61.02 -6.34 -31.66
N ALA A 115 -61.79 -5.33 -31.24
CA ALA A 115 -61.31 -4.26 -30.36
C ALA A 115 -60.80 -4.82 -29.03
N GLN A 116 -61.44 -5.86 -28.48
CA GLN A 116 -61.01 -6.51 -27.26
C GLN A 116 -59.66 -7.24 -27.44
N ASN A 117 -59.44 -7.89 -28.57
CA ASN A 117 -58.15 -8.51 -28.89
C ASN A 117 -57.04 -7.48 -29.06
N GLU A 118 -57.34 -6.35 -29.73
CA GLU A 118 -56.40 -5.24 -29.85
C GLU A 118 -56.06 -4.63 -28.48
N LEU A 119 -57.05 -4.50 -27.59
CA LEU A 119 -56.78 -4.01 -26.22
C LEU A 119 -55.78 -4.90 -25.47
N LEU A 120 -55.81 -6.23 -25.66
CA LEU A 120 -54.81 -7.12 -25.06
C LEU A 120 -53.40 -6.86 -25.61
N THR A 121 -53.27 -6.62 -26.92
CA THR A 121 -51.99 -6.21 -27.55
C THR A 121 -51.51 -4.87 -26.99
N ASN A 122 -52.41 -3.91 -26.85
CA ASN A 122 -52.13 -2.59 -26.28
C ASN A 122 -51.58 -2.69 -24.84
N ILE A 123 -52.25 -3.45 -23.97
CA ILE A 123 -51.80 -3.73 -22.59
C ILE A 123 -50.44 -4.42 -22.56
N LYS A 124 -50.22 -5.40 -23.44
CA LYS A 124 -48.93 -6.10 -23.55
C LYS A 124 -47.79 -5.13 -23.86
N ASN A 125 -47.98 -4.19 -24.79
CA ASN A 125 -46.94 -3.22 -25.17
C ASN A 125 -46.67 -2.19 -24.07
N VAL A 126 -47.68 -1.77 -23.30
CA VAL A 126 -47.47 -0.94 -22.09
C VAL A 126 -46.59 -1.65 -21.07
N ASN A 127 -46.86 -2.93 -20.79
CA ASN A 127 -46.06 -3.72 -19.86
C ASN A 127 -44.64 -3.97 -20.40
N LYS A 128 -44.50 -4.21 -21.70
CA LYS A 128 -43.21 -4.34 -22.38
C LYS A 128 -42.37 -3.05 -22.25
N ALA A 129 -42.98 -1.88 -22.43
CA ALA A 129 -42.30 -0.59 -22.28
C ALA A 129 -41.80 -0.36 -20.84
N LYS A 130 -42.59 -0.72 -19.83
CA LYS A 130 -42.17 -0.64 -18.42
C LYS A 130 -40.99 -1.58 -18.12
N SER A 131 -41.13 -2.85 -18.49
CA SER A 131 -40.05 -3.83 -18.33
C SER A 131 -38.78 -3.40 -19.05
N TYR A 132 -38.90 -2.74 -20.21
CA TYR A 132 -37.76 -2.23 -20.94
C TYR A 132 -37.06 -1.07 -20.23
N LEU A 133 -37.79 -0.25 -19.46
CA LEU A 133 -37.19 0.79 -18.62
C LEU A 133 -36.36 0.18 -17.48
N ASP A 134 -36.86 -0.88 -16.86
CA ASP A 134 -36.12 -1.65 -15.84
C ASP A 134 -34.85 -2.27 -16.43
N ASP A 135 -34.94 -2.81 -17.66
CA ASP A 135 -33.79 -3.33 -18.39
C ASP A 135 -32.76 -2.22 -18.71
N ILE A 136 -33.20 -1.01 -19.07
CA ILE A 136 -32.29 0.14 -19.29
C ILE A 136 -31.52 0.46 -18.01
N GLU A 137 -32.22 0.54 -16.88
CA GLU A 137 -31.59 0.83 -15.57
C GLU A 137 -30.55 -0.23 -15.20
N ALA A 138 -30.90 -1.52 -15.33
CA ALA A 138 -29.98 -2.62 -15.06
C ALA A 138 -28.77 -2.65 -16.00
N ASN A 139 -28.97 -2.38 -17.29
CA ASN A 139 -27.89 -2.34 -18.28
C ASN A 139 -26.91 -1.19 -18.03
N GLU A 140 -27.41 -0.01 -17.69
CA GLU A 140 -26.55 1.13 -17.38
C GLU A 140 -25.82 0.95 -16.04
N PHE A 141 -26.49 0.36 -15.05
CA PHE A 141 -25.84 -0.06 -13.80
C PHE A 141 -24.67 -1.00 -14.06
N ASP A 142 -24.89 -2.09 -14.82
CA ASP A 142 -23.83 -3.05 -15.15
C ASP A 142 -22.68 -2.42 -15.96
N ARG A 143 -23.02 -1.54 -16.92
CA ARG A 143 -22.03 -0.84 -17.74
C ARG A 143 -21.07 0.00 -16.89
N ILE A 144 -21.62 0.77 -15.96
CA ILE A 144 -20.82 1.64 -15.08
C ILE A 144 -20.01 0.81 -14.08
N VAL A 145 -20.58 -0.25 -13.50
CA VAL A 145 -19.84 -1.21 -12.65
C VAL A 145 -18.68 -1.83 -13.41
N THR A 146 -18.91 -2.26 -14.65
CA THR A 146 -17.88 -2.86 -15.52
C THR A 146 -16.75 -1.88 -15.79
N HIS A 147 -17.06 -0.60 -16.01
CA HIS A 147 -16.04 0.45 -16.17
C HIS A 147 -15.14 0.58 -14.93
N PHE A 148 -15.73 0.68 -13.74
CA PHE A 148 -14.96 0.77 -12.50
C PHE A 148 -14.15 -0.49 -12.22
N LYS A 149 -14.71 -1.68 -12.49
CA LYS A 149 -13.97 -2.95 -12.39
C LYS A 149 -12.74 -2.95 -13.29
N ASN A 150 -12.88 -2.52 -14.55
CA ASN A 150 -11.75 -2.48 -15.49
C ASN A 150 -10.68 -1.49 -15.02
N LYS A 151 -11.05 -0.27 -14.60
CA LYS A 151 -10.09 0.68 -14.01
C LYS A 151 -9.36 0.10 -12.79
N LEU A 152 -10.09 -0.60 -11.92
CA LEU A 152 -9.51 -1.22 -10.73
C LEU A 152 -8.55 -2.37 -11.09
N ASN A 153 -8.88 -3.17 -12.10
CA ASN A 153 -8.00 -4.22 -12.62
C ASN A 153 -6.70 -3.63 -13.20
N ASP A 154 -6.78 -2.55 -13.97
CA ASP A 154 -5.60 -1.87 -14.50
C ASP A 154 -4.68 -1.36 -13.39
N VAL A 155 -5.26 -0.82 -12.30
CA VAL A 155 -4.52 -0.42 -11.10
C VAL A 155 -3.90 -1.63 -10.40
N ASN A 156 -4.63 -2.74 -10.28
CA ASN A 156 -4.14 -3.96 -9.67
C ASN A 156 -2.96 -4.58 -10.43
N ASP A 157 -2.99 -4.55 -11.76
CA ASP A 157 -1.90 -5.05 -12.60
C ASP A 157 -0.63 -4.21 -12.41
N LYS A 158 -0.77 -2.88 -12.42
CA LYS A 158 0.33 -1.95 -12.12
C LYS A 158 0.88 -2.15 -10.70
N PHE A 159 0.00 -2.27 -9.72
CA PHE A 159 0.36 -2.54 -8.33
C PHE A 159 1.10 -3.87 -8.21
N THR A 160 0.66 -4.92 -8.89
CA THR A 160 1.27 -6.26 -8.81
C THR A 160 2.68 -6.29 -9.38
N ASN A 161 2.92 -5.55 -10.47
CA ASN A 161 4.25 -5.38 -11.03
C ASN A 161 5.20 -4.67 -10.06
N GLU A 162 4.75 -3.54 -9.47
CA GLU A 162 5.58 -2.80 -8.50
C GLU A 162 5.77 -3.57 -7.19
N TYR A 163 4.74 -4.23 -6.68
CA TYR A 163 4.78 -5.09 -5.49
C TYR A 163 5.92 -6.11 -5.58
N SER A 164 6.02 -6.81 -6.71
CA SER A 164 7.01 -7.87 -6.90
C SER A 164 8.45 -7.33 -6.87
N LYS A 165 8.67 -6.15 -7.47
CA LYS A 165 9.98 -5.47 -7.48
C LYS A 165 10.37 -5.00 -6.08
N VAL A 166 9.45 -4.31 -5.40
CA VAL A 166 9.64 -3.79 -4.04
C VAL A 166 9.91 -4.94 -3.07
N ASN A 167 9.10 -5.99 -3.13
CA ASN A 167 9.25 -7.17 -2.27
C ASN A 167 10.63 -7.84 -2.43
N LYS A 168 11.06 -8.07 -3.68
CA LYS A 168 12.40 -8.61 -3.97
C LYS A 168 13.51 -7.70 -3.46
N GLY A 169 13.32 -6.38 -3.57
CA GLY A 169 14.26 -5.39 -3.03
C GLY A 169 14.44 -5.52 -1.52
N PHE A 170 13.36 -5.65 -0.76
CA PHE A 170 13.42 -5.86 0.68
C PHE A 170 14.10 -7.19 1.06
N ASP A 171 13.78 -8.28 0.34
CA ASP A 171 14.39 -9.59 0.58
C ASP A 171 15.91 -9.55 0.29
N ASN A 172 16.34 -8.83 -0.75
CA ASN A 172 17.76 -8.63 -1.06
C ASN A 172 18.50 -7.86 0.05
N ILE A 173 17.92 -6.77 0.57
CA ILE A 173 18.51 -6.01 1.69
C ILE A 173 18.70 -6.93 2.90
N SER A 174 17.64 -7.67 3.24
CA SER A 174 17.67 -8.61 4.38
C SER A 174 18.76 -9.67 4.21
N ASN A 175 18.87 -10.28 3.02
CA ASN A 175 19.88 -11.29 2.73
C ASN A 175 21.30 -10.73 2.80
N SER A 176 21.54 -9.55 2.21
CA SER A 176 22.87 -8.90 2.23
C SER A 176 23.34 -8.62 3.65
N ILE A 177 22.47 -8.12 4.52
CA ILE A 177 22.82 -7.81 5.93
C ILE A 177 23.01 -9.10 6.73
N ASN A 178 22.14 -10.09 6.54
CA ASN A 178 22.24 -11.37 7.24
C ASN A 178 23.56 -12.11 6.96
N ASN A 179 24.10 -11.97 5.75
CA ASN A 179 25.38 -12.58 5.37
C ASN A 179 26.59 -11.97 6.11
N VAL A 180 26.50 -10.71 6.52
CA VAL A 180 27.61 -9.98 7.17
C VAL A 180 27.39 -9.72 8.65
N LYS A 181 26.29 -10.20 9.25
CA LYS A 181 25.92 -9.93 10.65
C LYS A 181 26.93 -10.37 11.72
N LYS A 182 27.88 -11.25 11.36
CA LYS A 182 28.98 -11.71 12.22
C LYS A 182 30.37 -11.33 11.67
N SER A 183 30.41 -10.49 10.63
CA SER A 183 31.66 -10.04 10.02
C SER A 183 32.43 -9.13 10.97
N THR A 184 33.75 -9.25 10.95
CA THR A 184 34.68 -8.29 11.56
C THR A 184 35.45 -7.49 10.51
N ASP A 185 35.12 -7.65 9.23
CA ASP A 185 35.66 -6.86 8.12
C ASP A 185 34.88 -5.56 7.98
N GLU A 186 35.52 -4.45 8.37
CA GLU A 186 34.98 -3.09 8.32
C GLU A 186 34.60 -2.65 6.90
N ASN A 187 35.48 -2.90 5.92
CA ASN A 187 35.28 -2.47 4.54
C ASN A 187 34.08 -3.20 3.91
N LEU A 188 33.96 -4.50 4.19
CA LEU A 188 32.81 -5.29 3.76
C LEU A 188 31.50 -4.75 4.35
N LEU A 189 31.48 -4.50 5.67
CA LEU A 189 30.31 -3.96 6.36
C LEU A 189 29.89 -2.59 5.80
N LEU A 190 30.86 -1.70 5.58
CA LEU A 190 30.63 -0.38 4.99
C LEU A 190 30.07 -0.48 3.57
N ASN A 191 30.62 -1.36 2.74
CA ASN A 191 30.15 -1.58 1.38
C ASN A 191 28.70 -2.11 1.36
N ILE A 192 28.39 -3.11 2.17
CA ILE A 192 27.01 -3.63 2.30
C ILE A 192 26.06 -2.57 2.83
N LEU A 193 26.49 -1.74 3.79
CA LEU A 193 25.69 -0.64 4.31
C LEU A 193 25.35 0.38 3.22
N ASN A 194 26.31 0.75 2.38
CA ASN A 194 26.08 1.69 1.28
C ASN A 194 25.17 1.08 0.20
N GLN A 195 25.42 -0.16 -0.22
CA GLN A 195 24.57 -0.86 -1.19
C GLN A 195 23.12 -0.98 -0.71
N THR A 196 22.91 -1.34 0.55
CA THR A 196 21.55 -1.49 1.11
C THR A 196 20.81 -0.16 1.26
N LYS A 197 21.51 0.94 1.55
CA LYS A 197 20.94 2.30 1.51
C LYS A 197 20.48 2.70 0.12
N GLU A 198 21.29 2.43 -0.91
CA GLU A 198 20.91 2.70 -2.30
C GLU A 198 19.72 1.86 -2.75
N MET A 199 19.72 0.55 -2.44
CA MET A 199 18.57 -0.33 -2.69
C MET A 199 17.31 0.20 -2.01
N TYR A 200 17.39 0.58 -0.74
CA TYR A 200 16.27 1.12 0.01
C TYR A 200 15.73 2.41 -0.62
N ALA A 201 16.61 3.36 -0.99
CA ALA A 201 16.21 4.60 -1.66
C ALA A 201 15.50 4.33 -3.00
N ASN A 202 15.93 3.33 -3.77
CA ASN A 202 15.28 2.93 -5.01
C ASN A 202 13.90 2.29 -4.79
N ILE A 203 13.68 1.63 -3.65
CA ILE A 203 12.42 0.97 -3.30
C ILE A 203 11.35 1.97 -2.82
N VAL A 204 11.73 2.95 -1.98
CA VAL A 204 10.81 3.93 -1.36
C VAL A 204 10.28 4.97 -2.38
N SER A 205 10.36 4.67 -3.68
CA SER A 205 9.62 5.43 -4.68
C SER A 205 8.12 5.39 -4.34
N LYS A 206 7.49 6.57 -4.22
CA LYS A 206 6.08 6.77 -3.79
C LYS A 206 5.04 6.03 -4.64
N LYS A 207 5.45 5.32 -5.70
CA LYS A 207 4.58 4.74 -6.74
C LYS A 207 3.66 3.64 -6.21
N TYR A 208 4.11 2.77 -5.31
CA TYR A 208 3.24 1.69 -4.84
C TYR A 208 2.16 2.20 -3.85
N TYR A 209 2.48 3.24 -3.06
CA TYR A 209 1.51 3.91 -2.19
C TYR A 209 0.41 4.61 -2.98
N SER A 210 0.70 5.19 -4.15
CA SER A 210 -0.33 5.85 -4.96
C SER A 210 -1.39 4.88 -5.50
N TYR A 211 -1.02 3.65 -5.86
CA TYR A 211 -1.98 2.68 -6.39
C TYR A 211 -3.01 2.22 -5.36
N LYS A 212 -2.63 2.14 -4.08
CA LYS A 212 -3.58 1.90 -2.98
C LYS A 212 -4.67 2.98 -2.97
N TYR A 213 -4.27 4.25 -2.94
CA TYR A 213 -5.23 5.37 -2.90
C TYR A 213 -6.07 5.45 -4.18
N GLU A 214 -5.47 5.16 -5.33
CA GLU A 214 -6.19 5.10 -6.61
C GLU A 214 -7.27 4.00 -6.60
N ALA A 215 -6.94 2.80 -6.10
CA ALA A 215 -7.88 1.70 -5.96
C ALA A 215 -9.06 2.04 -5.01
N GLU A 216 -8.78 2.65 -3.86
CA GLU A 216 -9.80 3.12 -2.91
C GLU A 216 -10.75 4.13 -3.58
N ASN A 217 -10.19 5.11 -4.30
CA ASN A 217 -10.94 6.16 -5.01
C ASN A 217 -11.76 5.62 -6.19
N ILE A 218 -11.33 4.53 -6.84
CA ILE A 218 -12.12 3.88 -7.88
C ILE A 218 -13.27 3.11 -7.24
N PHE A 219 -12.98 2.27 -6.24
CA PHE A 219 -13.97 1.34 -5.68
C PHE A 219 -15.10 2.06 -4.93
N ILE A 220 -14.84 3.20 -4.26
CA ILE A 220 -15.87 3.97 -3.54
C ILE A 220 -17.07 4.38 -4.44
N ASN A 221 -16.85 4.44 -5.75
CA ASN A 221 -17.89 4.76 -6.72
C ASN A 221 -18.88 3.62 -6.94
N ILE A 222 -18.51 2.36 -6.68
CA ILE A 222 -19.39 1.20 -6.86
C ILE A 222 -20.51 1.17 -5.79
N PRO A 223 -20.23 1.25 -4.47
CA PRO A 223 -21.29 1.36 -3.46
C PRO A 223 -22.14 2.62 -3.62
N LYS A 224 -21.54 3.72 -4.08
CA LYS A 224 -22.24 4.96 -4.38
C LYS A 224 -23.26 4.79 -5.51
N LEU A 225 -22.89 4.05 -6.57
CA LEU A 225 -23.80 3.69 -7.65
C LEU A 225 -24.92 2.76 -7.16
N ALA A 226 -24.58 1.71 -6.40
CA ALA A 226 -25.57 0.78 -5.87
C ALA A 226 -26.61 1.51 -4.99
N ASN A 227 -26.15 2.46 -4.16
CA ASN A 227 -27.03 3.26 -3.32
C ASN A 227 -28.00 4.15 -4.12
N SER A 228 -27.68 4.59 -5.35
CA SER A 228 -28.63 5.34 -6.19
C SER A 228 -29.83 4.49 -6.63
N LEU A 229 -29.69 3.17 -6.60
CA LEU A 229 -30.74 2.19 -6.85
C LEU A 229 -31.35 1.62 -5.56
N ASN A 230 -31.05 2.23 -4.40
CA ASN A 230 -31.42 1.72 -3.08
C ASN A 230 -30.89 0.31 -2.78
N ILE A 231 -29.78 -0.08 -3.41
CA ILE A 231 -29.09 -1.34 -3.16
C ILE A 231 -28.02 -1.11 -2.10
N GLN A 232 -28.20 -1.70 -0.92
CA GLN A 232 -27.17 -1.74 0.11
C GLN A 232 -26.22 -2.91 -0.15
N ILE A 233 -24.92 -2.64 -0.04
CA ILE A 233 -23.88 -3.66 -0.10
C ILE A 233 -23.24 -3.75 1.27
N LYS A 234 -23.37 -4.90 1.93
CA LYS A 234 -22.80 -5.11 3.27
C LYS A 234 -21.69 -6.13 3.23
N SER A 235 -20.60 -5.86 3.95
CA SER A 235 -19.58 -6.86 4.25
C SER A 235 -20.16 -7.98 5.15
N SER A 236 -19.42 -9.07 5.36
CA SER A 236 -19.89 -10.12 6.30
C SER A 236 -19.98 -9.61 7.75
N SER A 237 -19.40 -8.44 8.05
CA SER A 237 -19.53 -7.74 9.34
C SER A 237 -20.83 -6.93 9.44
N GLY A 238 -21.69 -6.96 8.42
CA GLY A 238 -22.96 -6.23 8.37
C GLY A 238 -22.83 -4.73 8.13
N ILE A 239 -21.61 -4.24 7.87
CA ILE A 239 -21.35 -2.81 7.63
C ILE A 239 -21.65 -2.49 6.17
N ASP A 240 -22.46 -1.46 5.96
CA ASP A 240 -22.76 -0.92 4.65
C ASP A 240 -21.54 -0.21 4.05
N LEU A 241 -21.09 -0.71 2.90
CA LEU A 241 -19.93 -0.17 2.18
C LEU A 241 -20.15 1.30 1.79
N PHE A 242 -21.37 1.72 1.46
CA PHE A 242 -21.62 3.13 1.12
C PHE A 242 -21.40 4.06 2.31
N LYS A 243 -21.67 3.58 3.53
CA LYS A 243 -21.49 4.38 4.76
C LYS A 243 -20.04 4.47 5.19
N ASN A 244 -19.32 3.35 5.22
CA ASN A 244 -17.92 3.34 5.65
C ASN A 244 -17.16 2.10 5.17
N ILE A 245 -16.54 2.21 3.99
CA ILE A 245 -15.68 1.17 3.41
C ILE A 245 -14.51 0.82 4.34
N ASN A 246 -13.87 1.81 4.94
CA ASN A 246 -12.67 1.60 5.76
C ASN A 246 -12.97 0.74 6.98
N ILE A 247 -14.09 0.99 7.68
CA ILE A 247 -14.50 0.15 8.81
C ILE A 247 -14.94 -1.23 8.31
N ALA A 248 -15.63 -1.32 7.17
CA ALA A 248 -16.09 -2.59 6.62
C ALA A 248 -14.94 -3.55 6.26
N ILE A 249 -13.82 -2.99 5.77
CA ILE A 249 -12.64 -3.75 5.34
C ILE A 249 -11.74 -4.15 6.51
N LEU A 250 -11.67 -3.33 7.57
CA LEU A 250 -10.72 -3.51 8.68
C LEU A 250 -10.64 -4.95 9.23
N PRO A 251 -11.77 -5.65 9.51
CA PRO A 251 -11.73 -7.01 10.07
C PRO A 251 -11.12 -8.06 9.11
N TYR A 252 -11.06 -7.75 7.81
CA TYR A 252 -10.63 -8.68 6.79
C TYR A 252 -9.19 -8.49 6.36
N LEU A 253 -8.53 -7.40 6.77
CA LEU A 253 -7.13 -7.13 6.42
C LEU A 253 -6.19 -8.22 6.96
N ASP A 254 -6.41 -8.72 8.17
CA ASP A 254 -5.60 -9.80 8.74
C ASP A 254 -6.19 -11.21 8.51
N SER A 255 -7.36 -11.31 7.85
CA SER A 255 -8.04 -12.59 7.61
C SER A 255 -7.49 -13.32 6.37
N GLN A 256 -7.29 -14.63 6.48
CA GLN A 256 -7.00 -15.50 5.32
C GLN A 256 -8.25 -15.81 4.47
N LYS A 257 -9.45 -15.60 5.03
CA LYS A 257 -10.70 -15.84 4.31
C LYS A 257 -11.06 -14.62 3.46
N LYS A 258 -11.55 -14.87 2.24
CA LYS A 258 -12.27 -13.87 1.45
C LYS A 258 -13.51 -13.43 2.21
N ASP A 259 -13.85 -12.15 2.09
CA ASP A 259 -15.08 -11.61 2.60
C ASP A 259 -16.20 -11.82 1.57
N THR A 260 -17.40 -12.13 2.06
CA THR A 260 -18.60 -12.33 1.24
C THR A 260 -19.50 -11.11 1.36
N LEU A 261 -19.87 -10.54 0.23
CA LEU A 261 -20.81 -9.42 0.22
C LEU A 261 -22.25 -9.92 0.25
N THR A 262 -23.08 -9.20 0.99
CA THR A 262 -24.54 -9.38 0.98
C THR A 262 -25.20 -8.14 0.38
N PHE A 263 -26.22 -8.36 -0.43
CA PHE A 263 -26.92 -7.31 -1.18
C PHE A 263 -28.36 -7.22 -0.68
N ILE A 264 -28.84 -6.01 -0.41
CA ILE A 264 -30.20 -5.75 0.07
C ILE A 264 -30.84 -4.65 -0.81
N PRO A 265 -31.95 -4.93 -1.52
CA PRO A 265 -32.63 -6.23 -1.59
C PRO A 265 -31.76 -7.33 -2.22
N SER A 266 -32.08 -8.59 -1.89
CA SER A 266 -31.39 -9.72 -2.52
C SER A 266 -31.67 -9.70 -4.02
N PRO A 267 -30.66 -9.92 -4.87
CA PRO A 267 -30.87 -10.04 -6.30
C PRO A 267 -31.87 -11.16 -6.60
N GLU A 268 -32.89 -10.90 -7.43
CA GLU A 268 -33.83 -11.94 -7.87
C GLU A 268 -33.16 -13.02 -8.74
N LYS A 269 -32.00 -12.70 -9.33
CA LYS A 269 -31.08 -13.62 -10.00
C LYS A 269 -29.65 -13.25 -9.62
N THR A 270 -28.74 -14.23 -9.55
CA THR A 270 -27.29 -13.97 -9.53
C THR A 270 -26.89 -13.28 -10.83
N SER A 271 -27.09 -11.96 -10.90
CA SER A 271 -26.64 -11.16 -12.03
C SER A 271 -25.11 -11.11 -12.00
N GLU A 272 -24.51 -11.26 -13.18
CA GLU A 272 -23.07 -11.12 -13.42
C GLU A 272 -22.53 -9.82 -12.80
N THR A 273 -23.35 -8.77 -12.74
CA THR A 273 -23.02 -7.49 -12.10
C THR A 273 -22.66 -7.61 -10.62
N TYR A 274 -23.40 -8.38 -9.82
CA TYR A 274 -23.11 -8.54 -8.39
C TYR A 274 -21.82 -9.32 -8.16
N THR A 275 -21.51 -10.26 -9.05
CA THR A 275 -20.21 -10.94 -9.09
C THR A 275 -19.10 -9.95 -9.42
N LYS A 276 -19.27 -9.08 -10.43
CA LYS A 276 -18.29 -8.02 -10.75
C LYS A 276 -18.02 -7.09 -9.57
N ILE A 277 -19.06 -6.72 -8.81
CA ILE A 277 -18.92 -5.92 -7.58
C ILE A 277 -18.11 -6.67 -6.52
N SER A 278 -18.45 -7.94 -6.28
CA SER A 278 -17.76 -8.79 -5.30
C SER A 278 -16.30 -9.04 -5.67
N ASP A 279 -16.00 -9.25 -6.94
CA ASP A 279 -14.64 -9.36 -7.46
C ASP A 279 -13.87 -8.06 -7.23
N SER A 280 -14.46 -6.91 -7.57
CA SER A 280 -13.85 -5.59 -7.40
C SER A 280 -13.51 -5.33 -5.94
N TYR A 281 -14.41 -5.68 -5.03
CA TYR A 281 -14.17 -5.57 -3.59
C TYR A 281 -13.00 -6.45 -3.13
N ASN A 282 -12.94 -7.70 -3.60
CA ASN A 282 -11.84 -8.60 -3.27
C ASN A 282 -10.51 -8.13 -3.87
N THR A 283 -10.51 -7.52 -5.06
CA THR A 283 -9.31 -6.89 -5.64
C THR A 283 -8.83 -5.71 -4.78
N LEU A 284 -9.73 -4.83 -4.34
CA LEU A 284 -9.36 -3.77 -3.40
C LEU A 284 -8.76 -4.35 -2.11
N LEU A 285 -9.41 -5.37 -1.54
CA LEU A 285 -8.95 -6.02 -0.31
C LEU A 285 -7.55 -6.62 -0.47
N ASP A 286 -7.24 -7.27 -1.60
CA ASP A 286 -5.92 -7.82 -1.90
C ASP A 286 -4.84 -6.73 -1.96
N ILE A 287 -5.12 -5.63 -2.68
CA ILE A 287 -4.21 -4.48 -2.76
C ILE A 287 -3.91 -3.93 -1.36
N LEU A 288 -4.93 -3.79 -0.51
CA LEU A 288 -4.76 -3.27 0.85
C LEU A 288 -3.92 -4.20 1.74
N LYS A 289 -4.16 -5.51 1.68
CA LYS A 289 -3.37 -6.51 2.41
C LYS A 289 -1.90 -6.48 2.02
N ARG A 290 -1.64 -6.52 0.72
CA ARG A 290 -0.28 -6.51 0.17
C ARG A 290 0.42 -5.18 0.45
N SER A 291 -0.32 -4.07 0.47
CA SER A 291 0.23 -2.78 0.89
C SER A 291 0.67 -2.77 2.36
N GLN A 292 -0.11 -3.39 3.26
CA GLN A 292 0.29 -3.53 4.67
C GLN A 292 1.51 -4.45 4.85
N GLU A 293 1.60 -5.52 4.06
CA GLU A 293 2.77 -6.39 4.05
C GLU A 293 4.03 -5.62 3.66
N LEU A 294 3.97 -4.81 2.58
CA LEU A 294 5.09 -3.97 2.16
C LEU A 294 5.48 -2.96 3.23
N GLN A 295 4.53 -2.33 3.93
CA GLN A 295 4.81 -1.43 5.05
C GLN A 295 5.57 -2.13 6.19
N LYS A 296 5.16 -3.36 6.54
CA LYS A 296 5.85 -4.16 7.56
C LYS A 296 7.29 -4.49 7.13
N LYS A 297 7.49 -4.88 5.86
CA LYS A 297 8.83 -5.15 5.30
C LYS A 297 9.70 -3.91 5.20
N GLU A 298 9.12 -2.76 4.88
CA GLU A 298 9.82 -1.46 4.85
C GLU A 298 10.42 -1.14 6.22
N GLN A 299 9.64 -1.28 7.28
CA GLN A 299 10.11 -1.05 8.64
C GLN A 299 11.18 -2.08 9.07
N GLN A 300 11.01 -3.34 8.70
CA GLN A 300 12.01 -4.38 8.98
C GLN A 300 13.34 -4.11 8.27
N ALA A 301 13.30 -3.69 7.00
CA ALA A 301 14.49 -3.34 6.23
C ALA A 301 15.22 -2.14 6.86
N LEU A 302 14.50 -1.11 7.29
CA LEU A 302 15.09 0.03 8.01
C LEU A 302 15.79 -0.39 9.30
N ASN A 303 15.15 -1.25 10.09
CA ASN A 303 15.73 -1.77 11.34
C ASN A 303 17.02 -2.55 11.06
N LEU A 304 17.03 -3.41 10.03
CA LEU A 304 18.23 -4.16 9.64
C LEU A 304 19.37 -3.24 9.17
N ILE A 305 19.06 -2.22 8.36
CA ILE A 305 20.06 -1.25 7.91
C ILE A 305 20.67 -0.51 9.12
N PHE A 306 19.85 -0.16 10.10
CA PHE A 306 20.31 0.46 11.34
C PHE A 306 21.20 -0.47 12.17
N GLU A 307 20.81 -1.75 12.34
CA GLU A 307 21.63 -2.76 13.01
C GLU A 307 22.98 -2.98 12.32
N ASN A 308 23.01 -3.03 10.98
CA ASN A 308 24.24 -3.16 10.21
C ASN A 308 25.17 -1.95 10.39
N ARG A 309 24.60 -0.73 10.45
CA ARG A 309 25.37 0.48 10.75
C ARG A 309 26.00 0.40 12.14
N LEU A 310 25.23 -0.02 13.14
CA LEU A 310 25.75 -0.18 14.50
C LEU A 310 26.88 -1.21 14.55
N LEU A 311 26.74 -2.33 13.83
CA LEU A 311 27.78 -3.34 13.73
C LEU A 311 29.06 -2.79 13.06
N HIS A 312 28.92 -2.07 11.95
CA HIS A 312 30.02 -1.36 11.30
C HIS A 312 30.75 -0.44 12.28
N ASP A 313 30.01 0.44 12.97
CA ASP A 313 30.58 1.42 13.89
C ASP A 313 31.33 0.73 15.06
N LYS A 314 30.81 -0.43 15.52
CA LYS A 314 31.50 -1.27 16.52
C LYS A 314 32.82 -1.83 15.98
N VAL A 315 32.79 -2.43 14.80
CA VAL A 315 33.99 -3.04 14.18
C VAL A 315 35.06 -1.98 13.91
N GLN A 316 34.67 -0.84 13.36
CA GLN A 316 35.57 0.30 13.17
C GLN A 316 36.20 0.75 14.49
N ALA A 317 35.39 0.98 15.52
CA ALA A 317 35.91 1.41 16.81
C ALA A 317 36.85 0.38 17.46
N THR A 318 36.59 -0.90 17.22
CA THR A 318 37.42 -2.04 17.65
C THR A 318 38.77 -2.04 16.92
N ASN A 319 38.77 -1.89 15.60
CA ASN A 319 39.98 -1.81 14.78
C ASN A 319 40.85 -0.61 15.19
N GLU A 320 40.25 0.58 15.33
CA GLU A 320 40.95 1.79 15.79
C GLU A 320 41.59 1.59 17.18
N LEU A 321 40.88 0.93 18.10
CA LEU A 321 41.40 0.61 19.44
C LEU A 321 42.60 -0.35 19.37
N LYS A 322 42.48 -1.39 18.54
CA LYS A 322 43.54 -2.39 18.32
C LYS A 322 44.79 -1.76 17.73
N ASP A 323 44.63 -0.90 16.73
CA ASP A 323 45.74 -0.17 16.10
C ASP A 323 46.42 0.75 17.11
N THR A 324 45.64 1.53 17.87
CA THR A 324 46.16 2.40 18.94
C THR A 324 46.91 1.61 20.00
N LEU A 325 46.38 0.46 20.42
CA LEU A 325 47.01 -0.41 21.41
C LEU A 325 48.31 -1.02 20.87
N SER A 326 48.34 -1.41 19.59
CA SER A 326 49.53 -1.90 18.90
C SER A 326 50.64 -0.84 18.84
N ASP A 327 50.28 0.40 18.48
CA ASP A 327 51.20 1.53 18.44
C ASP A 327 51.79 1.86 19.82
N LEU A 328 50.95 1.84 20.86
CA LEU A 328 51.41 2.04 22.24
C LEU A 328 52.36 0.93 22.69
N LYS A 329 52.09 -0.34 22.34
CA LYS A 329 53.00 -1.45 22.62
C LYS A 329 54.35 -1.28 21.92
N ASN A 330 54.34 -0.85 20.67
CA ASN A 330 55.57 -0.58 19.92
C ASN A 330 56.37 0.58 20.54
N LYS A 331 55.70 1.68 20.91
CA LYS A 331 56.32 2.81 21.61
C LYS A 331 56.88 2.39 22.98
N LYS A 332 56.12 1.61 23.76
CA LYS A 332 56.56 1.00 25.02
C LYS A 332 57.86 0.24 24.82
N GLU A 333 57.93 -0.64 23.82
CA GLU A 333 59.12 -1.46 23.58
C GLU A 333 60.34 -0.60 23.18
N GLN A 334 60.13 0.43 22.35
CA GLN A 334 61.17 1.38 21.98
C GLN A 334 61.71 2.14 23.20
N ILE A 335 60.82 2.70 24.02
CA ILE A 335 61.19 3.43 25.24
C ILE A 335 61.91 2.50 26.22
N LEU A 336 61.38 1.29 26.46
CA LEU A 336 61.98 0.31 27.36
C LEU A 336 63.41 -0.05 26.93
N ASN A 337 63.65 -0.21 25.63
CA ASN A 337 64.98 -0.49 25.10
C ASN A 337 65.95 0.69 25.28
N ILE A 338 65.48 1.93 25.07
CA ILE A 338 66.27 3.15 25.34
C ILE A 338 66.62 3.24 26.82
N VAL A 339 65.64 3.05 27.71
CA VAL A 339 65.83 3.09 29.17
C VAL A 339 66.82 2.01 29.60
N LYS A 340 66.63 0.74 29.18
CA LYS A 340 67.58 -0.35 29.49
C LYS A 340 69.01 -0.02 29.05
N LEU A 341 69.17 0.58 27.87
CA LEU A 341 70.48 1.01 27.38
C LEU A 341 71.09 2.14 28.23
N LEU A 342 70.28 3.14 28.61
CA LEU A 342 70.72 4.23 29.49
C LEU A 342 71.12 3.71 30.87
N LEU A 343 70.32 2.80 31.45
CA LEU A 343 70.62 2.16 32.74
C LEU A 343 71.89 1.30 32.68
N HIS A 344 72.08 0.54 31.60
CA HIS A 344 73.31 -0.23 31.39
C HIS A 344 74.54 0.69 31.35
N LYS A 345 74.49 1.75 30.52
CA LYS A 345 75.58 2.74 30.41
C LYS A 345 75.83 3.46 31.73
N SER A 346 74.79 3.84 32.46
CA SER A 346 74.92 4.45 33.79
C SER A 346 75.59 3.50 34.78
N ASN A 347 75.23 2.21 34.76
CA ASN A 347 75.86 1.21 35.62
C ASN A 347 77.32 0.93 35.23
N GLU A 348 77.66 0.94 33.94
CA GLU A 348 79.05 0.88 33.48
C GLU A 348 79.86 2.09 33.93
N LEU A 349 79.29 3.30 33.84
CA LEU A 349 79.92 4.52 34.36
C LEU A 349 80.15 4.44 35.86
N ASN A 350 79.18 3.96 36.64
CA ASN A 350 79.33 3.77 38.10
C ASN A 350 80.39 2.72 38.48
N LYS A 351 80.73 1.79 37.57
CA LYS A 351 81.82 0.81 37.75
C LYS A 351 83.20 1.36 37.38
N LEU A 352 83.28 2.48 36.67
CA LEU A 352 84.53 3.17 36.39
C LEU A 352 85.02 3.88 37.67
N SER A 353 85.58 3.12 38.61
CA SER A 353 86.42 3.70 39.66
C SER A 353 87.81 3.94 39.09
N CYS A 354 88.21 5.20 38.90
CA CYS A 354 89.63 5.53 38.73
C CYS A 354 90.34 5.30 40.06
N ASN A 355 90.74 4.06 40.33
CA ASN A 355 91.55 3.76 41.50
C ASN A 355 93.00 4.11 41.15
N SER A 356 93.51 5.23 41.68
CA SER A 356 94.86 5.76 41.40
C SER A 356 96.00 4.88 41.94
N GLN A 357 95.71 3.65 42.35
CA GLN A 357 96.63 2.76 43.06
C GLN A 357 97.11 1.56 42.23
N ASN A 358 96.64 1.36 40.98
CA ASN A 358 96.95 0.16 40.18
C ASN A 358 97.26 0.44 38.69
N TYR A 359 98.23 1.29 38.39
CA TYR A 359 98.78 1.38 37.02
C TYR A 359 100.29 1.16 37.01
N ASP A 360 100.70 0.06 36.38
CA ASP A 360 102.05 -0.07 35.83
C ASP A 360 102.27 0.99 34.75
N THR A 361 103.39 1.67 34.91
CA THR A 361 103.86 2.94 34.35
C THR A 361 104.01 3.04 32.82
N ILE A 362 103.15 2.44 31.99
CA ILE A 362 103.28 2.48 30.51
C ILE A 362 101.94 2.64 29.77
N LEU A 363 101.04 3.52 30.25
CA LEU A 363 99.94 4.06 29.44
C LEU A 363 99.76 5.56 29.75
N GLU A 364 100.33 6.38 28.86
CA GLU A 364 100.26 7.83 28.67
C GLU A 364 99.34 8.64 29.63
N SER A 365 99.94 9.45 30.53
CA SER A 365 99.22 10.31 31.49
C SER A 365 98.19 11.24 30.84
N SER A 366 98.42 11.67 29.59
CA SER A 366 97.50 12.53 28.83
C SER A 366 96.15 11.87 28.53
N LYS A 367 96.08 10.53 28.48
CA LYS A 367 94.83 9.78 28.34
C LYS A 367 94.08 9.69 29.67
N CYS A 368 94.79 9.52 30.79
CA CYS A 368 94.21 9.55 32.13
C CYS A 368 93.63 10.92 32.49
N ASP A 369 94.33 12.02 32.18
CA ASP A 369 93.83 13.37 32.42
C ASP A 369 92.56 13.65 31.60
N LYS A 370 92.51 13.20 30.34
CA LYS A 370 91.29 13.26 29.51
C LYS A 370 90.14 12.43 30.07
N ILE A 371 90.41 11.25 30.66
CA ILE A 371 89.38 10.43 31.31
C ILE A 371 88.85 11.13 32.57
N LYS A 372 89.74 11.72 33.37
CA LYS A 372 89.38 12.46 34.58
C LYS A 372 88.60 13.73 34.27
N GLU A 373 88.98 14.48 33.23
CA GLU A 373 88.24 15.64 32.73
C GLU A 373 86.84 15.25 32.25
N LYS A 374 86.72 14.18 31.46
CA LYS A 374 85.42 13.65 31.01
C LYS A 374 84.55 13.16 32.17
N SER A 375 85.13 12.49 33.17
CA SER A 375 84.42 12.03 34.37
C SER A 375 83.93 13.20 35.23
N ASN A 376 84.76 14.24 35.41
CA ASN A 376 84.37 15.45 36.12
C ASN A 376 83.30 16.24 35.35
N ASN A 377 83.40 16.32 34.02
CA ASN A 377 82.37 16.94 33.18
C ASN A 377 81.05 16.17 33.24
N TYR A 378 81.09 14.83 33.30
CA TYR A 378 79.89 14.00 33.48
C TYR A 378 79.17 14.26 34.81
N GLU A 379 79.90 14.30 35.94
CA GLU A 379 79.29 14.63 37.24
C GLU A 379 78.74 16.07 37.27
N LYS A 380 79.43 17.03 36.62
CA LYS A 380 78.96 18.41 36.50
C LYS A 380 77.72 18.55 35.60
N GLU A 381 77.66 17.82 34.48
CA GLU A 381 76.48 17.80 33.62
C GLU A 381 75.29 17.12 34.32
N LYS A 382 75.54 16.07 35.09
CA LYS A 382 74.55 15.39 35.94
C LYS A 382 73.97 16.32 37.01
N GLU A 383 74.80 17.14 37.67
CA GLU A 383 74.34 18.20 38.57
C GLU A 383 73.61 19.33 37.82
N ASN A 384 74.14 19.81 36.69
CA ASN A 384 73.55 20.91 35.90
C ASN A 384 72.20 20.58 35.27
N LEU A 385 71.95 19.31 34.93
CA LEU A 385 70.66 18.88 34.42
C LEU A 385 69.57 18.94 35.52
N GLY A 386 69.95 19.06 36.81
CA GLY A 386 69.00 19.18 37.92
C GLY A 386 68.12 17.94 38.12
N ILE A 387 68.45 16.85 37.45
CA ILE A 387 67.68 15.61 37.49
C ILE A 387 68.33 14.73 38.55
N ASN A 388 67.72 14.68 39.73
CA ASN A 388 67.88 13.52 40.60
C ASN A 388 67.21 12.35 39.84
N PHE A 389 67.94 11.77 38.88
CA PHE A 389 67.46 10.71 38.01
C PHE A 389 67.36 9.45 38.87
N ASP A 390 66.27 9.36 39.63
CA ASP A 390 65.95 8.15 40.37
C ASP A 390 65.46 7.13 39.35
N VAL A 391 66.44 6.34 38.89
CA VAL A 391 66.26 5.17 38.06
C VAL A 391 65.08 4.32 38.54
N LYS A 392 64.93 4.14 39.85
CA LYS A 392 63.88 3.30 40.43
C LYS A 392 62.51 3.95 40.31
N ALA A 393 62.39 5.24 40.60
CA ALA A 393 61.13 5.95 40.47
C ALA A 393 60.65 5.97 39.01
N MET A 394 61.58 6.17 38.07
CA MET A 394 61.27 6.12 36.64
C MET A 394 60.89 4.70 36.19
N GLU A 395 61.60 3.68 36.65
CA GLU A 395 61.27 2.26 36.40
C GLU A 395 59.90 1.87 36.96
N GLU A 396 59.54 2.34 38.17
CA GLU A 396 58.23 2.11 38.78
C GLU A 396 57.10 2.78 37.99
N GLN A 397 57.28 4.03 37.58
CA GLN A 397 56.29 4.74 36.77
C GLN A 397 56.06 4.05 35.43
N PHE A 398 57.13 3.65 34.72
CA PHE A 398 57.01 2.88 33.49
C PHE A 398 56.33 1.52 33.72
N ASN A 399 56.66 0.81 34.79
CA ASN A 399 56.01 -0.47 35.11
C ASN A 399 54.51 -0.31 35.41
N ASN A 400 54.08 0.82 35.97
CA ASN A 400 52.68 1.12 36.22
C ASN A 400 51.92 1.43 34.92
N ASP A 401 52.49 2.25 34.04
CA ASP A 401 51.91 2.54 32.72
C ASP A 401 51.81 1.26 31.87
N ILE A 402 52.80 0.37 31.97
CA ILE A 402 52.81 -0.96 31.36
C ILE A 402 51.65 -1.83 31.85
N LYS A 403 51.42 -1.90 33.17
CA LYS A 403 50.32 -2.68 33.75
C LYS A 403 48.96 -2.15 33.30
N ASP A 404 48.84 -0.84 33.12
CA ASP A 404 47.59 -0.22 32.70
C ASP A 404 47.28 -0.51 31.22
N ILE A 405 48.29 -0.54 30.35
CA ILE A 405 48.16 -1.01 28.96
C ILE A 405 47.79 -2.51 28.91
N GLU A 406 48.40 -3.35 29.75
CA GLU A 406 48.11 -4.79 29.81
C GLU A 406 46.70 -5.09 30.34
N LYS A 407 46.21 -4.31 31.33
CA LYS A 407 44.82 -4.39 31.80
C LYS A 407 43.82 -4.02 30.70
N LEU A 408 44.11 -2.96 29.93
CA LEU A 408 43.27 -2.56 28.80
C LEU A 408 43.19 -3.65 27.73
N GLU A 409 44.32 -4.30 27.42
CA GLU A 409 44.34 -5.45 26.50
C GLU A 409 43.51 -6.63 27.01
N ASN A 410 43.61 -6.97 28.30
CA ASN A 410 42.86 -8.08 28.88
C ASN A 410 41.35 -7.81 28.91
N ASN A 411 40.94 -6.58 29.22
CA ASN A 411 39.55 -6.16 29.16
C ASN A 411 39.00 -6.24 27.73
N TYR A 412 39.79 -5.80 26.74
CA TYR A 412 39.48 -5.91 25.32
C TYR A 412 39.29 -7.37 24.86
N LYS A 413 40.17 -8.29 25.27
CA LYS A 413 40.05 -9.73 24.97
C LYS A 413 38.83 -10.39 25.63
N HIS A 414 38.35 -9.84 26.75
CA HIS A 414 37.14 -10.34 27.41
C HIS A 414 35.85 -9.88 26.71
N SER A 415 35.84 -8.69 26.11
CA SER A 415 34.70 -8.24 25.29
C SER A 415 34.50 -9.05 24.00
N GLU A 416 35.50 -9.80 23.54
CA GLU A 416 35.35 -10.70 22.38
C GLU A 416 34.54 -11.98 22.71
N LYS A 417 34.19 -12.26 23.99
CA LYS A 417 33.43 -13.46 24.40
C LYS A 417 31.90 -13.22 24.47
N ASP A 418 31.20 -13.62 23.41
CA ASP A 418 29.82 -14.15 23.27
C ASP A 418 28.62 -13.67 24.13
N ASN A 419 28.69 -12.68 25.03
CA ASN A 419 27.51 -12.24 25.80
C ASN A 419 27.08 -10.80 25.48
N TYR A 420 25.89 -10.68 24.88
CA TYR A 420 25.48 -9.59 24.00
C TYR A 420 24.69 -8.50 24.73
N ASN A 421 25.29 -7.32 24.95
CA ASN A 421 24.55 -6.10 25.30
C ASN A 421 25.20 -4.85 24.65
N PHE A 422 24.58 -4.35 23.57
CA PHE A 422 25.16 -3.34 22.68
C PHE A 422 25.47 -2.00 23.38
N SER A 423 24.65 -1.62 24.36
CA SER A 423 24.82 -0.36 25.12
C SER A 423 25.99 -0.41 26.11
N GLU A 424 26.30 -1.59 26.63
CA GLU A 424 27.30 -1.77 27.69
C GLU A 424 28.71 -1.82 27.09
N GLU A 425 28.83 -2.48 25.94
CA GLU A 425 30.09 -2.62 25.21
C GLU A 425 30.56 -1.31 24.55
N ASN A 426 29.63 -0.50 24.01
CA ASN A 426 29.99 0.79 23.40
C ASN A 426 30.48 1.80 24.46
N ASN A 427 29.92 1.76 25.67
CA ASN A 427 30.43 2.52 26.81
C ASN A 427 31.83 2.05 27.22
N ASN A 428 32.09 0.74 27.19
CA ASN A 428 33.42 0.18 27.49
C ASN A 428 34.47 0.56 26.43
N ILE A 429 34.11 0.55 25.15
CA ILE A 429 34.98 1.01 24.06
C ILE A 429 35.28 2.51 24.21
N LEU A 430 34.27 3.34 24.50
CA LEU A 430 34.45 4.78 24.69
C LEU A 430 35.33 5.10 25.91
N GLN A 431 35.13 4.40 27.03
CA GLN A 431 35.97 4.53 28.22
C GLN A 431 37.41 4.07 27.94
N SER A 432 37.59 2.98 27.19
CA SER A 432 38.91 2.48 26.79
C SER A 432 39.62 3.47 25.87
N LYS A 433 38.92 4.07 24.89
CA LYS A 433 39.43 5.15 24.04
C LYS A 433 39.84 6.37 24.86
N LYS A 434 39.04 6.78 25.86
CA LYS A 434 39.37 7.90 26.75
C LYS A 434 40.64 7.61 27.56
N LYS A 435 40.73 6.43 28.17
CA LYS A 435 41.90 6.03 28.95
C LYS A 435 43.16 5.88 28.09
N LEU A 436 43.03 5.40 26.86
CA LEU A 436 44.13 5.38 25.89
C LEU A 436 44.63 6.79 25.59
N LYS A 437 43.72 7.76 25.35
CA LYS A 437 44.09 9.16 25.11
C LYS A 437 44.83 9.80 26.29
N GLU A 438 44.59 9.35 27.52
CA GLU A 438 45.34 9.78 28.71
C GLU A 438 46.74 9.15 28.78
N LEU A 439 46.93 7.96 28.20
CA LEU A 439 48.21 7.21 28.17
C LEU A 439 49.09 7.55 26.95
N THR A 440 48.54 8.19 25.91
CA THR A 440 49.28 8.59 24.68
C THR A 440 49.84 9.99 24.85
#